data_AF-A0A2Z6QZM4-F1
#
_entry.id   AF-A0A2Z6QZM4-F1
#
_cell.length_a   1.000
_cell.length_b   1.000
_cell.length_c   1.000
_cell.angle_alpha   90.00
_cell.angle_beta   90.00
_cell.angle_gamma   90.00
#
_symmetry.space_group_name_H-M   'P 1'
#
loop_
_entity.id
_entity.type
_entity.pdbx_description
1 polymer ?
#
loop_
_entity_poly.entity_id
_entity_poly.type
_entity_poly.pdbx_seq_one_letter_code
_entity_poly.pdbx_strand_id
1 'polypeptide(L)'
;MGWSWVQIIPDAGYLNSVATYAHGTIRNWPSSTRAEAAAIYATLSVTLADSTVTIYTDSQAAIDSLTLCASSSYTNSRLFYKTTNFELWASIEHLVHTKSLAVSPVKVKGHDGNYWNEFADSLANSAHHSDMAPLLPVDAYTSSHPVRLVYDNVVCESNPRRLFKLHFQTTFLKDLLSLKRFQFVYCLYDKDDYVVDWELTWFTLNFSPAHDASFQASHAARHYTFKFKLFLDDLPLLEKLKVTRSNLYIDLLTCRSCRDRMEDLMHLILCFKRRSVMHQILQSYQNHLFSKLCEAGDLADQDPTPLLRKLSSLSCWTISSSNWSSYALIWGCLLTMFIDLFVELSIPRPSTMKVVAAIHNNFIQKLRKCIWNLRTYDKSKWEDVMNITLKLKTTPRPSNLPATSYVPYSSLPPPTHLVTSRDSEADWIRNSMIQGLPWYKHLSGFMGRLTVLLNNSYSNSSSRTSSLT
;
A
#
# COMPACT_ATOMS: atom_id res chain seq x y z
N MET A 1 -10.35 -19.47 3.15
CA MET A 1 -9.56 -20.46 2.37
C MET A 1 -9.99 -21.85 2.77
N GLY A 2 -10.00 -22.82 1.86
CA GLY A 2 -10.25 -24.22 2.20
C GLY A 2 -8.98 -24.92 2.69
N TRP A 3 -9.12 -25.90 3.57
CA TRP A 3 -8.06 -26.79 4.03
C TRP A 3 -8.57 -28.23 3.98
N SER A 4 -7.67 -29.20 3.86
CA SER A 4 -8.03 -30.62 3.85
C SER A 4 -6.85 -31.48 4.29
N TRP A 5 -7.13 -32.71 4.71
CA TRP A 5 -6.14 -33.75 4.89
C TRP A 5 -6.77 -35.12 4.61
N VAL A 6 -5.92 -36.09 4.25
CA VAL A 6 -6.31 -37.46 3.94
C VAL A 6 -5.40 -38.41 4.71
N GLN A 7 -5.97 -39.33 5.47
CA GLN A 7 -5.22 -40.40 6.14
C GLN A 7 -5.23 -41.65 5.26
N ILE A 8 -4.03 -42.16 5.01
CA ILE A 8 -3.81 -43.37 4.22
C ILE A 8 -3.51 -44.57 5.11
N ILE A 9 -4.03 -45.74 4.74
CA ILE A 9 -3.65 -47.04 5.29
C ILE A 9 -2.52 -47.57 4.39
N PRO A 10 -1.31 -47.79 4.93
CA PRO A 10 -0.24 -48.43 4.19
C PRO A 10 -0.69 -49.79 3.66
N ASP A 11 -0.27 -50.14 2.44
CA ASP A 11 -0.43 -51.47 1.84
C ASP A 11 -1.86 -51.97 1.54
N ALA A 12 -2.89 -51.19 1.87
CA ALA A 12 -4.22 -51.38 1.31
C ALA A 12 -4.21 -50.84 -0.12
N GLY A 13 -4.34 -51.69 -1.15
CA GLY A 13 -4.31 -51.25 -2.56
C GLY A 13 -5.22 -50.04 -2.86
N TYR A 14 -4.94 -49.32 -3.95
CA TYR A 14 -5.40 -47.95 -4.27
C TYR A 14 -6.87 -47.60 -3.92
N LEU A 15 -7.81 -48.55 -4.06
CA LEU A 15 -9.24 -48.34 -3.82
C LEU A 15 -9.65 -48.38 -2.34
N ASN A 16 -8.82 -48.97 -1.46
CA ASN A 16 -9.09 -49.12 -0.03
C ASN A 16 -8.05 -48.39 0.85
N SER A 17 -7.20 -47.55 0.25
CA SER A 17 -6.12 -46.89 0.99
C SER A 17 -6.58 -45.72 1.85
N VAL A 18 -7.79 -45.17 1.68
CA VAL A 18 -8.27 -44.04 2.49
C VAL A 18 -8.91 -44.55 3.78
N ALA A 19 -8.28 -44.28 4.92
CA ALA A 19 -8.87 -44.55 6.22
C ALA A 19 -9.99 -43.54 6.53
N THR A 20 -9.66 -42.27 6.34
CA THR A 20 -10.55 -41.14 6.58
C THR A 20 -9.94 -39.88 5.97
N TYR A 21 -10.75 -38.84 5.81
CA TYR A 21 -10.34 -37.53 5.36
C TYR A 21 -11.23 -36.48 6.01
N ALA A 22 -10.72 -35.26 6.12
CA ALA A 22 -11.53 -34.13 6.53
C ALA A 22 -11.13 -32.90 5.71
N HIS A 23 -12.09 -32.01 5.52
CA HIS A 23 -11.87 -30.74 4.87
C HIS A 23 -12.81 -29.69 5.47
N GLY A 24 -12.42 -28.43 5.37
CA GLY A 24 -13.17 -27.33 5.95
C GLY A 24 -12.67 -25.98 5.47
N THR A 25 -13.16 -24.93 6.08
CA THR A 25 -12.70 -23.57 5.81
C THR A 25 -11.88 -23.04 6.98
N ILE A 26 -10.96 -22.12 6.69
CA ILE A 26 -10.36 -21.26 7.70
C ILE A 26 -10.71 -19.81 7.40
N ARG A 27 -11.14 -19.11 8.46
CA ARG A 27 -11.58 -17.71 8.44
C ARG A 27 -10.40 -16.78 8.70
N ASN A 28 -10.50 -15.58 8.14
CA ASN A 28 -9.53 -14.49 8.25
C ASN A 28 -8.13 -14.87 7.71
N TRP A 29 -7.31 -13.86 7.44
CA TRP A 29 -5.94 -13.92 6.95
C TRP A 29 -5.74 -14.88 5.76
N PRO A 30 -6.48 -14.71 4.64
CA PRO A 30 -6.46 -15.66 3.53
C PRO A 30 -5.04 -15.80 2.95
N SER A 31 -4.46 -16.98 3.09
CA SER A 31 -3.17 -17.37 2.50
C SER A 31 -3.09 -18.90 2.39
N SER A 32 -2.34 -19.41 1.41
CA SER A 32 -2.11 -20.86 1.26
C SER A 32 -1.43 -21.44 2.50
N THR A 33 -0.40 -20.77 3.02
CA THR A 33 0.32 -21.19 4.22
C THR A 33 -0.58 -21.29 5.46
N ARG A 34 -1.63 -20.46 5.56
CA ARG A 34 -2.60 -20.56 6.64
C ARG A 34 -3.52 -21.78 6.47
N ALA A 35 -3.95 -22.07 5.25
CA ALA A 35 -4.74 -23.26 4.96
C ALA A 35 -3.96 -24.56 5.27
N GLU A 36 -2.69 -24.61 4.89
CA GLU A 36 -1.79 -25.73 5.18
C GLU A 36 -1.60 -25.93 6.69
N ALA A 37 -1.36 -24.84 7.43
CA ALA A 37 -1.26 -24.90 8.89
C ALA A 37 -2.58 -25.34 9.54
N ALA A 38 -3.73 -24.93 9.00
CA ALA A 38 -5.05 -25.37 9.46
C ALA A 38 -5.26 -26.88 9.23
N ALA A 39 -4.85 -27.40 8.07
CA ALA A 39 -4.89 -28.83 7.77
C ALA A 39 -4.06 -29.63 8.79
N ILE A 40 -2.82 -29.19 9.05
CA ILE A 40 -1.94 -29.83 10.04
C ILE A 40 -2.56 -29.80 11.43
N TYR A 41 -3.07 -28.65 11.87
CA TYR A 41 -3.74 -28.52 13.16
C TYR A 41 -4.94 -29.47 13.27
N ALA A 42 -5.78 -29.55 12.24
CA ALA A 42 -6.94 -30.44 12.21
C ALA A 42 -6.53 -31.92 12.30
N THR A 43 -5.50 -32.33 11.55
CA THR A 43 -4.94 -33.69 11.60
C THR A 43 -4.47 -34.05 13.00
N LEU A 44 -3.65 -33.20 13.62
CA LEU A 44 -3.10 -33.47 14.96
C LEU A 44 -4.18 -33.38 16.05
N SER A 45 -5.24 -32.60 15.84
CA SER A 45 -6.38 -32.50 16.76
C SER A 45 -7.14 -33.82 16.89
N VAL A 46 -7.26 -34.60 15.81
CA VAL A 46 -7.93 -35.91 15.83
C VAL A 46 -6.99 -37.09 16.08
N THR A 47 -5.68 -36.87 15.99
CA THR A 47 -4.66 -37.89 16.28
C THR A 47 -4.71 -38.29 17.76
N LEU A 48 -4.60 -39.60 18.03
CA LEU A 48 -4.53 -40.15 19.39
C LEU A 48 -3.20 -39.76 20.08
N ALA A 49 -3.19 -39.76 21.41
CA ALA A 49 -1.97 -39.53 22.17
C ALA A 49 -0.91 -40.61 21.88
N ASP A 50 0.36 -40.26 22.11
CA ASP A 50 1.53 -41.13 21.97
C ASP A 50 1.70 -41.75 20.57
N SER A 51 1.10 -41.11 19.55
CA SER A 51 1.14 -41.59 18.17
C SER A 51 2.31 -41.00 17.37
N THR A 52 2.82 -41.79 16.42
CA THR A 52 3.76 -41.32 15.40
C THR A 52 3.00 -40.91 14.15
N VAL A 53 3.21 -39.68 13.68
CA VAL A 53 2.51 -39.09 12.53
C VAL A 53 3.51 -38.66 11.48
N THR A 54 3.44 -39.25 10.30
CA THR A 54 4.18 -38.79 9.12
C THR A 54 3.28 -37.90 8.27
N ILE A 55 3.65 -36.63 8.07
CA ILE A 55 2.88 -35.66 7.29
C ILE A 55 3.55 -35.47 5.94
N TYR A 56 2.86 -35.84 4.87
CA TYR A 56 3.28 -35.59 3.49
C TYR A 56 2.68 -34.27 3.02
N THR A 57 3.52 -33.32 2.60
CA THR A 57 3.05 -32.01 2.11
C THR A 57 3.98 -31.46 1.03
N ASP A 58 3.40 -30.75 0.07
CA ASP A 58 4.12 -29.98 -0.94
C ASP A 58 4.52 -28.57 -0.47
N SER A 59 4.14 -28.17 0.74
CA SER A 59 4.48 -26.85 1.28
C SER A 59 5.80 -26.86 2.04
N GLN A 60 6.80 -26.14 1.51
CA GLN A 60 8.06 -25.95 2.23
C GLN A 60 7.86 -25.12 3.51
N ALA A 61 7.00 -24.11 3.45
CA ALA A 61 6.74 -23.24 4.59
C ALA A 61 6.12 -24.01 5.76
N ALA A 62 5.26 -24.99 5.48
CA ALA A 62 4.68 -25.85 6.49
C ALA A 62 5.72 -26.78 7.14
N ILE A 63 6.63 -27.37 6.34
CA ILE A 63 7.73 -28.22 6.82
C ILE A 63 8.68 -27.43 7.73
N ASP A 64 9.11 -26.25 7.28
CA ASP A 64 10.01 -25.39 8.03
C ASP A 64 9.38 -25.00 9.38
N SER A 65 8.08 -24.66 9.37
CA SER A 65 7.35 -24.26 10.58
C SER A 65 7.08 -25.42 11.54
N LEU A 66 6.78 -26.62 11.04
CA LEU A 66 6.66 -27.84 11.85
C LEU A 66 7.98 -28.21 12.53
N THR A 67 9.09 -28.05 11.81
CA THR A 67 10.44 -28.29 12.36
C THR A 67 10.75 -27.32 13.51
N LEU A 68 10.29 -26.06 13.41
CA LEU A 68 10.37 -25.09 14.51
C LEU A 68 9.50 -25.49 15.71
N CYS A 69 8.31 -26.05 15.49
CA CYS A 69 7.45 -26.55 16.59
C CYS A 69 8.14 -27.69 17.36
N ALA A 70 8.82 -28.60 16.65
CA ALA A 70 9.53 -29.72 17.28
C ALA A 70 10.68 -29.30 18.20
N SER A 71 11.19 -28.06 18.04
CA SER A 71 12.26 -27.48 18.88
C SER A 71 11.75 -26.51 19.96
N SER A 72 10.44 -26.48 20.22
CA SER A 72 9.79 -25.55 21.16
C SER A 72 10.12 -24.08 20.89
N SER A 73 10.36 -23.73 19.63
CA SER A 73 10.87 -22.41 19.22
C SER A 73 9.86 -21.28 19.48
N TYR A 74 8.56 -21.58 19.62
CA TYR A 74 7.53 -20.57 19.87
C TYR A 74 7.46 -20.09 21.33
N THR A 75 8.29 -20.66 22.22
CA THR A 75 8.59 -20.07 23.54
C THR A 75 9.41 -18.77 23.45
N ASN A 76 10.03 -18.51 22.29
CA ASN A 76 10.74 -17.27 22.05
C ASN A 76 9.76 -16.18 21.56
N SER A 77 9.49 -15.19 22.42
CA SER A 77 8.54 -14.12 22.12
C SER A 77 8.88 -13.32 20.86
N ARG A 78 10.17 -13.15 20.53
CA ARG A 78 10.59 -12.45 19.31
C ARG A 78 10.25 -13.25 18.06
N LEU A 79 10.41 -14.57 18.10
CA LEU A 79 10.03 -15.43 16.98
C LEU A 79 8.51 -15.50 16.87
N PHE A 80 7.83 -15.78 17.98
CA PHE A 80 6.37 -15.87 18.05
C PHE A 80 5.64 -14.70 17.40
N TYR A 81 5.94 -13.46 17.80
CA TYR A 81 5.28 -12.28 17.24
C TYR A 81 5.76 -11.90 15.83
N LYS A 82 6.85 -12.50 15.33
CA LYS A 82 7.31 -12.27 13.96
C LYS A 82 6.72 -13.26 12.97
N THR A 83 6.42 -14.48 13.44
CA THR A 83 5.93 -15.56 12.60
C THR A 83 4.48 -15.31 12.20
N THR A 84 4.22 -15.38 10.90
CA THR A 84 2.86 -15.35 10.35
C THR A 84 2.11 -16.61 10.78
N ASN A 85 0.82 -16.52 11.05
CA ASN A 85 -0.01 -17.65 11.51
C ASN A 85 0.44 -18.22 12.87
N PHE A 86 1.05 -17.40 13.74
CA PHE A 86 1.58 -17.87 15.02
C PHE A 86 0.54 -18.58 15.89
N GLU A 87 -0.75 -18.23 15.79
CA GLU A 87 -1.83 -18.90 16.53
C GLU A 87 -1.94 -20.38 16.19
N LEU A 88 -1.88 -20.71 14.90
CA LEU A 88 -1.93 -22.08 14.42
C LEU A 88 -0.68 -22.83 14.85
N TRP A 89 0.50 -22.24 14.63
CA TRP A 89 1.76 -22.90 14.96
C TRP A 89 1.95 -23.12 16.46
N ALA A 90 1.58 -22.15 17.30
CA ALA A 90 1.62 -22.31 18.74
C ALA A 90 0.58 -23.34 19.23
N SER A 91 -0.60 -23.41 18.61
CA SER A 91 -1.59 -24.45 18.92
C SER A 91 -1.11 -25.84 18.48
N ILE A 92 -0.42 -25.95 17.34
CA ILE A 92 0.22 -27.18 16.86
C ILE A 92 1.32 -27.62 17.83
N GLU A 93 2.22 -26.72 18.23
CA GLU A 93 3.27 -26.99 19.22
C GLU A 93 2.66 -27.48 20.54
N HIS A 94 1.61 -26.82 21.03
CA HIS A 94 0.88 -27.23 22.22
C HIS A 94 0.26 -28.64 22.09
N LEU A 95 -0.34 -28.98 20.94
CA LEU A 95 -0.88 -30.31 20.69
C LEU A 95 0.20 -31.39 20.66
N VAL A 96 1.31 -31.13 19.98
CA VAL A 96 2.46 -32.05 19.88
C VAL A 96 2.98 -32.39 21.27
N HIS A 97 3.14 -31.37 22.14
CA HIS A 97 3.59 -31.59 23.51
C HIS A 97 2.54 -32.26 24.39
N THR A 98 1.28 -31.82 24.35
CA THR A 98 0.24 -32.32 25.26
C THR A 98 -0.17 -33.76 24.95
N LYS A 99 -0.10 -34.16 23.67
CA LYS A 99 -0.41 -35.53 23.22
C LYS A 99 0.85 -36.39 23.04
N SER A 100 2.04 -35.90 23.37
CA SER A 100 3.31 -36.63 23.17
C SER A 100 3.48 -37.19 21.75
N LEU A 101 3.16 -36.40 20.72
CA LEU A 101 3.19 -36.86 19.33
C LEU A 101 4.60 -36.84 18.75
N ALA A 102 4.97 -37.89 18.03
CA ALA A 102 6.18 -37.91 17.20
C ALA A 102 5.82 -37.53 15.76
N VAL A 103 5.99 -36.27 15.39
CA VAL A 103 5.60 -35.74 14.06
C VAL A 103 6.80 -35.63 13.13
N SER A 104 6.73 -36.25 11.95
CA SER A 104 7.77 -36.20 10.91
C SER A 104 7.22 -35.63 9.59
N PRO A 105 7.62 -34.42 9.16
CA PRO A 105 7.22 -33.88 7.87
C PRO A 105 8.05 -34.48 6.72
N VAL A 106 7.40 -34.77 5.59
CA VAL A 106 8.01 -35.27 4.36
C VAL A 106 7.60 -34.39 3.18
N LYS A 107 8.61 -33.86 2.48
CA LYS A 107 8.39 -33.04 1.29
C LYS A 107 7.91 -33.91 0.12
N VAL A 108 6.75 -33.57 -0.42
CA VAL A 108 6.28 -34.06 -1.72
C VAL A 108 6.55 -32.99 -2.78
N LYS A 109 6.80 -33.41 -4.02
CA LYS A 109 6.87 -32.47 -5.14
C LYS A 109 5.44 -32.06 -5.53
N GLY A 110 5.15 -30.77 -5.45
CA GLY A 110 3.89 -30.23 -5.95
C GLY A 110 3.76 -30.48 -7.45
N HIS A 111 2.54 -30.84 -7.88
CA HIS A 111 2.18 -31.06 -9.29
C HIS A 111 3.00 -32.14 -10.05
N ASP A 112 3.57 -33.12 -9.34
CA ASP A 112 4.33 -34.24 -9.93
C ASP A 112 3.48 -35.52 -10.11
N GLY A 113 2.15 -35.39 -10.17
CA GLY A 113 1.23 -36.52 -10.29
C GLY A 113 1.01 -37.33 -9.01
N ASN A 114 1.31 -36.76 -7.82
CA ASN A 114 0.99 -37.43 -6.56
C ASN A 114 -0.52 -37.36 -6.31
N TYR A 115 -1.20 -38.47 -6.60
CA TYR A 115 -2.64 -38.58 -6.48
C TYR A 115 -3.21 -38.18 -5.11
N TRP A 116 -2.54 -38.54 -4.01
CA TRP A 116 -3.04 -38.20 -2.67
C TRP A 116 -2.96 -36.71 -2.37
N ASN A 117 -1.89 -36.04 -2.86
CA ASN A 117 -1.78 -34.59 -2.77
C ASN A 117 -2.84 -33.90 -3.64
N GLU A 118 -3.01 -34.35 -4.88
CA GLU A 118 -4.04 -33.82 -5.79
C GLU A 118 -5.46 -34.04 -5.25
N PHE A 119 -5.70 -35.18 -4.60
CA PHE A 119 -6.96 -35.48 -3.94
C PHE A 119 -7.19 -34.55 -2.74
N ALA A 120 -6.17 -34.30 -1.91
CA ALA A 120 -6.25 -33.31 -0.83
C ALA A 120 -6.51 -31.90 -1.39
N ASP A 121 -5.79 -31.46 -2.42
CA ASP A 121 -5.98 -30.14 -3.04
C ASP A 121 -7.41 -29.98 -3.60
N SER A 122 -7.95 -31.03 -4.23
CA SER A 122 -9.34 -31.07 -4.70
C SER A 122 -10.35 -30.92 -3.55
N LEU A 123 -10.12 -31.60 -2.42
CA LEU A 123 -10.94 -31.47 -1.21
C LEU A 123 -10.85 -30.06 -0.61
N ALA A 124 -9.67 -29.44 -0.60
CA ALA A 124 -9.51 -28.08 -0.10
C ALA A 124 -10.26 -27.08 -0.98
N ASN A 125 -10.20 -27.24 -2.30
CA ASN A 125 -10.91 -26.38 -3.26
C ASN A 125 -12.44 -26.58 -3.21
N SER A 126 -12.93 -27.77 -2.89
CA SER A 126 -14.38 -28.00 -2.73
C SER A 126 -14.94 -27.47 -1.41
N ALA A 127 -14.06 -27.18 -0.43
CA ALA A 127 -14.46 -26.76 0.90
C ALA A 127 -15.07 -25.34 0.97
N HIS A 128 -15.16 -24.58 -0.13
CA HIS A 128 -15.74 -23.23 -0.16
C HIS A 128 -17.19 -23.14 0.38
N HIS A 129 -17.91 -24.26 0.42
CA HIS A 129 -19.27 -24.37 0.98
C HIS A 129 -19.34 -24.98 2.39
N SER A 130 -18.20 -25.27 3.03
CA SER A 130 -18.15 -25.86 4.36
C SER A 130 -18.17 -24.80 5.46
N ASP A 131 -19.14 -24.91 6.38
CA ASP A 131 -19.22 -24.09 7.59
C ASP A 131 -18.23 -24.55 8.69
N MET A 132 -17.52 -25.66 8.48
CA MET A 132 -16.60 -26.23 9.45
C MET A 132 -15.29 -25.44 9.47
N ALA A 133 -15.11 -24.60 10.50
CA ALA A 133 -13.86 -23.91 10.78
C ALA A 133 -13.18 -24.49 12.04
N PRO A 134 -11.87 -24.80 12.01
CA PRO A 134 -11.16 -25.23 13.20
C PRO A 134 -11.26 -24.15 14.27
N LEU A 135 -11.83 -24.50 15.42
CA LEU A 135 -11.76 -23.62 16.59
C LEU A 135 -10.36 -23.74 17.16
N LEU A 136 -9.68 -22.59 17.29
CA LEU A 136 -8.41 -22.48 18.00
C LEU A 136 -8.72 -22.00 19.41
N PRO A 137 -8.64 -22.87 20.43
CA PRO A 137 -8.82 -22.44 21.82
C PRO A 137 -7.78 -21.38 22.14
N VAL A 138 -8.23 -20.24 22.68
CA VAL A 138 -7.34 -19.11 23.01
C VAL A 138 -6.20 -19.55 23.92
N ASP A 139 -6.49 -20.44 24.86
CA ASP A 139 -5.53 -20.93 25.83
C ASP A 139 -4.42 -21.78 25.18
N ALA A 140 -4.69 -22.43 24.04
CA ALA A 140 -3.71 -23.26 23.35
C ALA A 140 -2.53 -22.42 22.86
N TYR A 141 -2.81 -21.29 22.17
CA TYR A 141 -1.76 -20.43 21.61
C TYR A 141 -1.34 -19.26 22.51
N THR A 142 -2.05 -19.00 23.62
CA THR A 142 -1.64 -18.00 24.63
C THR A 142 -0.94 -18.60 25.84
N SER A 143 -0.79 -19.94 25.88
CA SER A 143 -0.12 -20.68 26.96
C SER A 143 1.31 -20.18 27.22
N SER A 144 2.13 -20.07 26.16
CA SER A 144 3.51 -19.58 26.25
C SER A 144 3.59 -18.06 26.36
N HIS A 145 2.69 -17.33 25.69
CA HIS A 145 2.71 -15.87 25.61
C HIS A 145 1.30 -15.26 25.77
N PRO A 146 1.00 -14.60 26.90
CA PRO A 146 -0.37 -14.21 27.28
C PRO A 146 -0.87 -12.92 26.57
N VAL A 147 -0.01 -12.25 25.80
CA VAL A 147 -0.36 -11.01 25.09
C VAL A 147 -0.73 -11.33 23.66
N ARG A 148 -1.91 -10.87 23.23
CA ARG A 148 -2.32 -10.90 21.82
C ARG A 148 -2.87 -9.56 21.37
N LEU A 149 -2.59 -9.23 20.11
CA LEU A 149 -3.08 -8.03 19.47
C LEU A 149 -4.40 -8.36 18.75
N VAL A 150 -5.47 -7.64 19.05
CA VAL A 150 -6.81 -7.91 18.49
C VAL A 150 -7.38 -6.65 17.87
N TYR A 151 -7.98 -6.81 16.70
CA TYR A 151 -8.65 -5.75 15.97
C TYR A 151 -10.06 -6.20 15.59
N ASP A 152 -11.09 -5.49 16.06
CA ASP A 152 -12.50 -5.86 15.84
C ASP A 152 -12.80 -7.37 16.09
N ASN A 153 -12.34 -7.89 17.23
CA ASN A 153 -12.43 -9.31 17.63
C ASN A 153 -11.68 -10.31 16.74
N VAL A 154 -10.88 -9.86 15.78
CA VAL A 154 -9.99 -10.69 14.96
C VAL A 154 -8.56 -10.56 15.49
N VAL A 155 -7.90 -11.69 15.77
CA VAL A 155 -6.51 -11.65 16.23
C VAL A 155 -5.59 -11.27 15.07
N CYS A 156 -4.63 -10.41 15.37
CA CYS A 156 -3.66 -9.91 14.42
C CYS A 156 -2.52 -10.90 14.23
N GLU A 157 -2.59 -11.73 13.20
CA GLU A 157 -1.60 -12.78 12.91
C GLU A 157 -0.37 -12.29 12.14
N SER A 158 -0.38 -11.04 11.72
CA SER A 158 0.75 -10.40 11.07
C SER A 158 1.72 -9.81 12.09
N ASN A 159 2.99 -9.74 11.71
CA ASN A 159 4.02 -9.11 12.53
C ASN A 159 3.56 -7.72 13.06
N PRO A 160 3.47 -7.51 14.39
CA PRO A 160 2.92 -6.28 14.95
C PRO A 160 3.63 -5.03 14.47
N ARG A 161 4.97 -5.07 14.30
CA ARG A 161 5.72 -3.92 13.78
C ARG A 161 5.31 -3.55 12.36
N ARG A 162 5.07 -4.56 11.52
CA ARG A 162 4.59 -4.37 10.14
C ARG A 162 3.17 -3.80 10.15
N LEU A 163 2.29 -4.35 11.00
CA LEU A 163 0.91 -3.87 11.14
C LEU A 163 0.86 -2.42 11.62
N PHE A 164 1.58 -2.06 12.69
CA PHE A 164 1.64 -0.68 13.19
C PHE A 164 2.22 0.28 12.14
N LYS A 165 3.30 -0.11 11.46
CA LYS A 165 3.85 0.69 10.37
C LYS A 165 2.80 0.98 9.30
N LEU A 166 2.06 -0.04 8.88
CA LEU A 166 0.99 0.10 7.89
C LEU A 166 -0.13 1.02 8.41
N HIS A 167 -0.59 0.79 9.65
CA HIS A 167 -1.60 1.61 10.32
C HIS A 167 -1.24 3.10 10.32
N PHE A 168 -0.03 3.45 10.74
CA PHE A 168 0.42 4.83 10.78
C PHE A 168 0.60 5.41 9.38
N GLN A 169 1.18 4.66 8.43
CA GLN A 169 1.31 5.11 7.04
C GLN A 169 -0.04 5.48 6.44
N THR A 170 -1.05 4.63 6.65
CA THR A 170 -2.38 4.88 6.13
C THR A 170 -3.06 6.06 6.83
N THR A 171 -2.90 6.18 8.15
CA THR A 171 -3.43 7.33 8.92
C THR A 171 -2.82 8.65 8.44
N PHE A 172 -1.50 8.71 8.27
CA PHE A 172 -0.84 9.91 7.77
C PHE A 172 -1.25 10.27 6.35
N LEU A 173 -1.47 9.28 5.47
CA LEU A 173 -2.00 9.56 4.14
C LEU A 173 -3.44 10.09 4.22
N LYS A 174 -4.30 9.51 5.05
CA LYS A 174 -5.67 10.04 5.26
C LYS A 174 -5.62 11.51 5.69
N ASP A 175 -4.79 11.83 6.68
CA ASP A 175 -4.63 13.19 7.17
C ASP A 175 -4.10 14.12 6.07
N LEU A 176 -3.12 13.67 5.28
CA LEU A 176 -2.61 14.42 4.13
C LEU A 176 -3.71 14.72 3.10
N LEU A 177 -4.53 13.71 2.75
CA LEU A 177 -5.60 13.84 1.75
C LEU A 177 -6.79 14.66 2.27
N SER A 178 -6.95 14.77 3.58
CA SER A 178 -7.96 15.65 4.21
C SER A 178 -7.64 17.14 4.07
N LEU A 179 -6.39 17.50 3.76
CA LEU A 179 -5.99 18.90 3.56
C LEU A 179 -6.74 19.48 2.35
N LYS A 180 -7.15 20.75 2.47
CA LYS A 180 -7.84 21.49 1.38
C LYS A 180 -7.15 21.38 0.03
N ARG A 181 -5.81 21.37 0.02
CA ARG A 181 -4.98 21.27 -1.19
C ARG A 181 -5.10 19.91 -1.92
N PHE A 182 -5.53 18.85 -1.24
CA PHE A 182 -5.75 17.52 -1.79
C PHE A 182 -7.23 17.19 -2.07
N GLN A 183 -8.16 18.11 -1.80
CA GLN A 183 -9.60 17.87 -2.04
C GLN A 183 -9.93 17.55 -3.51
N PHE A 184 -9.11 17.98 -4.47
CA PHE A 184 -9.28 17.64 -5.88
C PHE A 184 -9.23 16.12 -6.14
N VAL A 185 -8.56 15.34 -5.29
CA VAL A 185 -8.46 13.88 -5.44
C VAL A 185 -9.85 13.25 -5.45
N TYR A 186 -10.80 13.80 -4.70
CA TYR A 186 -12.18 13.32 -4.70
C TYR A 186 -12.90 13.57 -6.03
N CYS A 187 -12.48 14.58 -6.80
CA CYS A 187 -13.03 14.85 -8.13
C CYS A 187 -12.53 13.87 -9.22
N LEU A 188 -11.45 13.12 -8.95
CA LEU A 188 -10.82 12.21 -9.92
C LEU A 188 -11.65 10.94 -10.14
N TYR A 189 -12.26 10.43 -9.08
CA TYR A 189 -13.00 9.17 -9.12
C TYR A 189 -14.35 9.30 -9.85
N ASP A 190 -15.07 10.38 -9.60
CA ASP A 190 -16.48 10.53 -10.03
C ASP A 190 -16.61 10.98 -11.51
N LYS A 191 -15.56 11.57 -12.10
CA LYS A 191 -15.62 12.16 -13.45
C LYS A 191 -14.68 11.54 -14.47
N ASP A 192 -13.48 11.14 -14.07
CA ASP A 192 -12.39 10.83 -15.00
C ASP A 192 -11.95 9.36 -14.96
N ASP A 193 -12.59 8.51 -14.12
CA ASP A 193 -12.15 7.13 -13.79
C ASP A 193 -10.66 7.05 -13.42
N TYR A 194 -10.15 8.14 -12.82
CA TYR A 194 -8.73 8.30 -12.53
C TYR A 194 -8.43 7.77 -11.13
N VAL A 195 -8.00 6.51 -11.05
CA VAL A 195 -7.62 5.87 -9.78
C VAL A 195 -6.14 6.11 -9.47
N VAL A 196 -5.85 6.88 -8.42
CA VAL A 196 -4.46 7.16 -8.02
C VAL A 196 -3.82 5.92 -7.40
N ASP A 197 -2.70 5.48 -7.96
CA ASP A 197 -1.82 4.49 -7.36
C ASP A 197 -0.86 5.19 -6.38
N TRP A 198 -1.22 5.18 -5.10
CA TRP A 198 -0.43 5.84 -4.05
C TRP A 198 0.94 5.19 -3.82
N GLU A 199 1.06 3.89 -4.05
CA GLU A 199 2.34 3.19 -3.93
C GLU A 199 3.30 3.64 -5.03
N LEU A 200 2.84 3.65 -6.28
CA LEU A 200 3.59 4.17 -7.42
C LEU A 200 3.91 5.66 -7.23
N THR A 201 2.95 6.46 -6.76
CA THR A 201 3.13 7.89 -6.48
C THR A 201 4.25 8.10 -5.46
N TRP A 202 4.19 7.42 -4.31
CA TRP A 202 5.20 7.56 -3.26
C TRP A 202 6.57 7.01 -3.70
N PHE A 203 6.58 5.89 -4.43
CA PHE A 203 7.79 5.35 -5.01
C PHE A 203 8.44 6.35 -5.96
N THR A 204 7.66 6.98 -6.84
CA THR A 204 8.16 7.97 -7.81
C THR A 204 8.66 9.26 -7.15
N LEU A 205 7.97 9.74 -6.12
CA LEU A 205 8.43 10.89 -5.33
C LEU A 205 9.82 10.64 -4.74
N ASN A 206 10.04 9.44 -4.20
CA ASN A 206 11.32 9.03 -3.63
C ASN A 206 12.35 8.53 -4.64
N PHE A 207 11.93 8.20 -5.86
CA PHE A 207 12.80 7.69 -6.90
C PHE A 207 13.87 8.72 -7.27
N SER A 208 15.13 8.30 -7.19
CA SER A 208 16.28 9.10 -7.61
C SER A 208 16.99 8.33 -8.73
N PRO A 209 17.23 8.93 -9.90
CA PRO A 209 18.00 8.27 -10.95
C PRO A 209 19.44 8.03 -10.45
N ALA A 210 20.08 6.98 -10.96
CA ALA A 210 21.49 6.73 -10.69
C ALA A 210 22.32 7.95 -11.14
N HIS A 211 23.22 8.40 -10.27
CA HIS A 211 24.10 9.52 -10.58
C HIS A 211 25.08 9.12 -11.70
N ASP A 212 25.07 9.86 -12.80
CA ASP A 212 26.22 9.91 -13.70
C ASP A 212 27.11 11.10 -13.32
N ALA A 213 28.30 11.18 -13.91
CA ALA A 213 29.27 12.24 -13.65
C ALA A 213 28.74 13.67 -13.97
N SER A 214 27.60 13.79 -14.65
CA SER A 214 26.96 15.06 -15.02
C SER A 214 25.92 15.55 -14.00
N PHE A 215 25.49 14.70 -13.06
CA PHE A 215 24.42 15.00 -12.10
C PHE A 215 24.95 15.15 -10.66
N GLN A 216 25.50 16.34 -10.35
CA GLN A 216 26.02 16.64 -9.02
C GLN A 216 24.95 16.50 -7.91
N ALA A 217 25.36 16.13 -6.70
CA ALA A 217 24.47 15.94 -5.55
C ALA A 217 23.56 17.14 -5.26
N SER A 218 24.05 18.37 -5.50
CA SER A 218 23.28 19.61 -5.37
C SER A 218 22.10 19.69 -6.36
N HIS A 219 22.28 19.21 -7.58
CA HIS A 219 21.23 19.17 -8.60
C HIS A 219 20.15 18.13 -8.24
N ALA A 220 20.57 16.98 -7.71
CA ALA A 220 19.68 15.94 -7.20
C ALA A 220 18.82 16.45 -6.04
N ALA A 221 19.43 17.07 -5.03
CA ALA A 221 18.70 17.65 -3.89
C ALA A 221 17.67 18.71 -4.33
N ARG A 222 18.04 19.59 -5.28
CA ARG A 222 17.12 20.60 -5.83
C ARG A 222 15.98 19.97 -6.62
N HIS A 223 16.23 18.88 -7.35
CA HIS A 223 15.19 18.17 -8.11
C HIS A 223 14.23 17.45 -7.16
N TYR A 224 14.77 16.75 -6.15
CA TYR A 224 13.98 16.13 -5.08
C TYR A 224 13.09 17.15 -4.37
N THR A 225 13.67 18.29 -3.94
CA THR A 225 12.90 19.38 -3.31
C THR A 225 11.80 19.91 -4.23
N PHE A 226 12.08 20.06 -5.53
CA PHE A 226 11.09 20.53 -6.50
C PHE A 226 9.92 19.54 -6.63
N LYS A 227 10.18 18.22 -6.68
CA LYS A 227 9.13 17.18 -6.71
C LYS A 227 8.16 17.32 -5.54
N PHE A 228 8.70 17.35 -4.32
CA PHE A 228 7.87 17.45 -3.12
C PHE A 228 7.13 18.79 -3.04
N LYS A 229 7.78 19.91 -3.39
CA LYS A 229 7.09 21.21 -3.41
C LYS A 229 5.98 21.27 -4.46
N LEU A 230 6.15 20.63 -5.61
CA LEU A 230 5.10 20.52 -6.60
C LEU A 230 3.94 19.69 -6.03
N PHE A 231 4.22 18.46 -5.59
CA PHE A 231 3.23 17.53 -5.04
C PHE A 231 2.43 18.09 -3.86
N LEU A 232 3.10 18.82 -2.96
CA LEU A 232 2.47 19.43 -1.80
C LEU A 232 1.86 20.81 -2.09
N ASP A 233 1.95 21.34 -3.31
CA ASP A 233 1.53 22.72 -3.64
C ASP A 233 2.20 23.80 -2.74
N ASP A 234 3.50 23.63 -2.53
CA ASP A 234 4.38 24.51 -1.77
C ASP A 234 5.42 25.21 -2.66
N LEU A 235 5.20 25.20 -3.98
CA LEU A 235 5.99 26.03 -4.89
C LEU A 235 5.78 27.52 -4.54
N PRO A 236 6.85 28.35 -4.56
CA PRO A 236 6.76 29.79 -4.26
C PRO A 236 6.11 30.57 -5.41
N LEU A 237 4.86 30.26 -5.69
CA LEU A 237 3.97 30.93 -6.62
C LEU A 237 3.54 32.28 -6.04
N LEU A 238 3.17 33.25 -6.89
CA LEU A 238 2.87 34.59 -6.38
C LEU A 238 1.74 34.55 -5.35
N GLU A 239 0.72 33.72 -5.56
CA GLU A 239 -0.38 33.55 -4.62
C GLU A 239 0.10 33.13 -3.21
N LYS A 240 1.00 32.14 -3.13
CA LYS A 240 1.59 31.67 -1.86
C LYS A 240 2.50 32.73 -1.23
N LEU A 241 3.21 33.50 -2.06
CA LEU A 241 4.10 34.55 -1.59
C LEU A 241 3.35 35.75 -1.03
N LYS A 242 2.17 36.09 -1.58
CA LYS A 242 1.28 37.14 -1.02
C LYS A 242 0.79 36.75 0.37
N VAL A 243 0.39 35.50 0.56
CA VAL A 243 -0.05 35.00 1.87
C VAL A 243 1.06 35.13 2.93
N THR A 244 2.30 34.80 2.56
CA THR A 244 3.43 34.80 3.50
C THR A 244 4.10 36.16 3.69
N ARG A 245 4.12 37.01 2.65
CA ARG A 245 4.81 38.31 2.61
C ARG A 245 4.01 39.34 1.80
N SER A 246 2.75 39.55 2.16
CA SER A 246 1.83 40.55 1.58
C SER A 246 2.40 41.97 1.55
N ASN A 247 3.26 42.32 2.52
CA ASN A 247 3.94 43.61 2.56
C ASN A 247 4.96 43.80 1.42
N LEU A 248 5.41 42.70 0.79
CA LEU A 248 6.31 42.71 -0.37
C LEU A 248 5.57 42.40 -1.67
N TYR A 249 4.57 41.52 -1.62
CA TYR A 249 3.83 41.05 -2.79
C TYR A 249 2.40 41.57 -2.73
N ILE A 250 2.08 42.52 -3.60
CA ILE A 250 0.78 43.21 -3.66
C ILE A 250 -0.31 42.27 -4.22
N ASP A 251 -1.53 42.41 -3.69
CA ASP A 251 -2.68 41.55 -4.00
C ASP A 251 -3.08 41.54 -5.48
N LEU A 252 -2.93 42.67 -6.18
CA LEU A 252 -3.27 42.85 -7.60
C LEU A 252 -2.27 42.23 -8.58
N LEU A 253 -1.20 41.58 -8.11
CA LEU A 253 -0.18 41.03 -8.98
C LEU A 253 -0.66 39.77 -9.73
N THR A 254 -0.78 39.91 -11.05
CA THR A 254 -1.01 38.83 -12.02
C THR A 254 0.26 38.02 -12.31
N CYS A 255 0.14 36.91 -13.03
CA CYS A 255 1.23 36.11 -13.55
C CYS A 255 2.22 36.96 -14.36
N ARG A 256 3.53 36.82 -14.10
CA ARG A 256 4.55 37.66 -14.74
C ARG A 256 4.77 37.35 -16.22
N SER A 257 4.37 36.16 -16.67
CA SER A 257 4.50 35.77 -18.08
C SER A 257 3.31 36.23 -18.93
N CYS A 258 2.05 36.06 -18.47
CA CYS A 258 0.87 36.45 -19.26
C CYS A 258 0.25 37.80 -18.87
N ARG A 259 0.49 38.26 -17.65
CA ARG A 259 -0.04 39.50 -17.04
C ARG A 259 -1.57 39.60 -16.93
N ASP A 260 -2.27 38.50 -17.17
CA ASP A 260 -3.74 38.46 -17.28
C ASP A 260 -4.44 37.95 -15.99
N ARG A 261 -4.00 36.81 -15.44
CA ARG A 261 -4.64 36.17 -14.27
C ARG A 261 -3.71 36.08 -13.07
N MET A 262 -4.26 35.87 -11.87
CA MET A 262 -3.48 35.56 -10.68
C MET A 262 -2.68 34.27 -10.86
N GLU A 263 -1.46 34.22 -10.31
CA GLU A 263 -0.58 33.05 -10.44
C GLU A 263 -0.67 32.14 -9.22
N ASP A 264 -1.56 31.15 -9.33
CA ASP A 264 -1.56 29.93 -8.53
C ASP A 264 -1.03 28.75 -9.35
N LEU A 265 -1.12 27.54 -8.81
CA LEU A 265 -0.57 26.36 -9.47
C LEU A 265 -1.36 25.97 -10.72
N MET A 266 -2.68 26.11 -10.68
CA MET A 266 -3.54 25.86 -11.85
C MET A 266 -3.18 26.80 -12.99
N HIS A 267 -2.99 28.09 -12.70
CA HIS A 267 -2.54 29.04 -13.70
C HIS A 267 -1.11 28.78 -14.17
N LEU A 268 -0.19 28.30 -13.32
CA LEU A 268 1.15 27.89 -13.75
C LEU A 268 1.07 26.88 -14.90
N ILE A 269 0.14 25.93 -14.81
CA ILE A 269 -0.11 24.84 -15.78
C ILE A 269 -0.87 25.35 -17.01
N LEU A 270 -1.93 26.13 -16.80
CA LEU A 270 -2.86 26.57 -17.85
C LEU A 270 -2.44 27.84 -18.59
N CYS A 271 -1.45 28.57 -18.10
CA CYS A 271 -1.05 29.86 -18.66
C CYS A 271 -0.81 29.76 -20.18
N PHE A 272 -1.56 30.54 -20.96
CA PHE A 272 -1.55 30.43 -22.42
C PHE A 272 -0.15 30.66 -23.03
N LYS A 273 0.68 31.50 -22.40
CA LYS A 273 2.08 31.73 -22.81
C LYS A 273 2.98 30.51 -22.62
N ARG A 274 2.58 29.54 -21.79
CA ARG A 274 3.32 28.31 -21.48
C ARG A 274 2.64 27.05 -22.03
N ARG A 275 1.40 27.19 -22.53
CA ARG A 275 0.55 26.08 -22.98
C ARG A 275 1.25 25.19 -24.01
N SER A 276 1.86 25.77 -25.05
CA SER A 276 2.57 25.00 -26.09
C SER A 276 3.71 24.14 -25.50
N VAL A 277 4.52 24.74 -24.62
CA VAL A 277 5.62 24.04 -23.93
C VAL A 277 5.09 22.94 -23.02
N MET A 278 4.00 23.19 -22.28
CA MET A 278 3.39 22.18 -21.43
C MET A 278 2.87 20.99 -22.23
N HIS A 279 2.18 21.25 -23.35
CA HIS A 279 1.71 20.19 -24.26
C HIS A 279 2.88 19.37 -24.82
N GLN A 280 3.98 20.01 -25.23
CA GLN A 280 5.17 19.28 -25.69
C GLN A 280 5.79 18.38 -24.61
N ILE A 281 5.83 18.86 -23.36
CA ILE A 281 6.37 18.08 -22.24
C ILE A 281 5.47 16.87 -21.94
N LEU A 282 4.15 17.07 -21.93
CA LEU A 282 3.17 16.02 -21.69
C LEU A 282 3.14 14.99 -22.84
N GLN A 283 3.21 15.45 -24.09
CA GLN A 283 3.33 14.57 -25.26
C GLN A 283 4.62 13.75 -25.20
N SER A 284 5.74 14.35 -24.80
CA SER A 284 6.97 13.60 -24.60
C SER A 284 6.86 12.55 -23.49
N TYR A 285 6.09 12.80 -22.43
CA TYR A 285 5.80 11.79 -21.41
C TYR A 285 5.10 10.59 -22.04
N GLN A 286 4.00 10.87 -22.75
CA GLN A 286 3.16 9.86 -23.37
C GLN A 286 3.97 9.01 -24.35
N ASN A 287 4.81 9.64 -25.17
CA ASN A 287 5.67 8.95 -26.14
C ASN A 287 6.69 8.02 -25.48
N HIS A 288 7.27 8.40 -24.33
CA HIS A 288 8.16 7.49 -23.60
C HIS A 288 7.41 6.28 -23.03
N LEU A 289 6.18 6.46 -22.54
CA LEU A 289 5.34 5.33 -22.13
C LEU A 289 5.01 4.42 -23.31
N PHE A 290 4.62 4.99 -24.46
CA PHE A 290 4.40 4.20 -25.69
C PHE A 290 5.63 3.39 -26.07
N SER A 291 6.82 4.03 -26.11
CA SER A 291 8.08 3.34 -26.42
C SER A 291 8.33 2.16 -25.47
N LYS A 292 8.13 2.35 -24.15
CA LYS A 292 8.35 1.28 -23.16
C LYS A 292 7.30 0.19 -23.20
N LEU A 293 6.06 0.50 -23.57
CA LEU A 293 5.04 -0.52 -23.80
C LEU A 293 5.33 -1.33 -25.07
N CYS A 294 5.81 -0.69 -26.16
CA CYS A 294 6.24 -1.42 -27.34
C CYS A 294 7.39 -2.38 -27.02
N GLU A 295 8.45 -1.88 -26.35
CA GLU A 295 9.58 -2.72 -25.93
C GLU A 295 9.13 -3.91 -25.05
N ALA A 296 8.17 -3.68 -24.14
CA ALA A 296 7.62 -4.75 -23.30
C ALA A 296 6.78 -5.76 -24.10
N GLY A 297 6.01 -5.28 -25.08
CA GLY A 297 5.22 -6.14 -25.99
C GLY A 297 6.12 -7.03 -26.84
N ASP A 298 7.18 -6.45 -27.42
CA ASP A 298 8.18 -7.17 -28.21
C ASP A 298 8.87 -8.27 -27.38
N LEU A 299 9.21 -7.97 -26.12
CA LEU A 299 9.82 -8.95 -25.20
C LEU A 299 8.84 -10.05 -24.77
N ALA A 300 7.55 -9.75 -24.72
CA ALA A 300 6.49 -10.70 -24.34
C ALA A 300 5.92 -11.48 -25.53
N ASP A 301 6.39 -11.20 -26.76
CA ASP A 301 5.84 -11.72 -28.01
C ASP A 301 4.32 -11.48 -28.14
N GLN A 302 3.88 -10.27 -27.77
CA GLN A 302 2.47 -9.84 -27.76
C GLN A 302 2.30 -8.52 -28.51
N ASP A 303 1.20 -8.37 -29.27
CA ASP A 303 0.87 -7.11 -29.94
C ASP A 303 0.52 -6.01 -28.90
N PRO A 304 1.31 -4.93 -28.78
CA PRO A 304 1.05 -3.86 -27.82
C PRO A 304 -0.10 -2.94 -28.26
N THR A 305 -0.56 -3.01 -29.52
CA THR A 305 -1.53 -2.06 -30.12
C THR A 305 -2.79 -1.82 -29.28
N PRO A 306 -3.45 -2.84 -28.69
CA PRO A 306 -4.60 -2.62 -27.83
C PRO A 306 -4.26 -1.80 -26.57
N LEU A 307 -3.08 -2.04 -25.98
CA LEU A 307 -2.59 -1.33 -24.80
C LEU A 307 -2.22 0.12 -25.12
N LEU A 308 -1.60 0.35 -26.27
CA LEU A 308 -1.32 1.70 -26.76
C LEU A 308 -2.62 2.49 -26.98
N ARG A 309 -3.68 1.85 -27.49
CA ARG A 309 -5.00 2.47 -27.64
C ARG A 309 -5.63 2.82 -26.29
N LYS A 310 -5.57 1.91 -25.31
CA LYS A 310 -6.01 2.18 -23.93
C LYS A 310 -5.23 3.35 -23.32
N LEU A 311 -3.92 3.39 -23.52
CA LEU A 311 -3.08 4.47 -23.01
C LEU A 311 -3.42 5.81 -23.68
N SER A 312 -3.62 5.84 -25.00
CA SER A 312 -3.93 7.07 -25.73
C SER A 312 -5.28 7.67 -25.38
N SER A 313 -6.26 6.84 -25.00
CA SER A 313 -7.62 7.29 -24.63
C SER A 313 -7.73 7.89 -23.23
N LEU A 314 -6.67 7.86 -22.42
CA LEU A 314 -6.75 8.39 -21.05
C LEU A 314 -7.00 9.90 -21.02
N SER A 315 -7.91 10.31 -20.15
CA SER A 315 -8.30 11.71 -19.94
C SER A 315 -7.11 12.60 -19.52
N CYS A 316 -6.12 12.05 -18.82
CA CYS A 316 -5.00 12.82 -18.26
C CYS A 316 -4.09 13.49 -19.30
N TRP A 317 -4.18 13.12 -20.57
CA TRP A 317 -3.42 13.74 -21.66
C TRP A 317 -3.97 15.11 -22.10
N THR A 318 -5.22 15.43 -21.76
CA THR A 318 -5.88 16.67 -22.23
C THR A 318 -5.88 17.76 -21.17
N ILE A 319 -5.03 18.77 -21.31
CA ILE A 319 -4.98 19.90 -20.37
C ILE A 319 -6.16 20.86 -20.60
N SER A 320 -7.07 20.95 -19.62
CA SER A 320 -8.18 21.91 -19.61
C SER A 320 -8.52 22.34 -18.17
N SER A 321 -9.22 23.47 -17.99
CA SER A 321 -9.61 23.95 -16.65
C SER A 321 -10.60 23.04 -15.90
N SER A 322 -11.25 22.12 -16.60
CA SER A 322 -12.25 21.20 -16.03
C SER A 322 -11.74 19.77 -15.86
N ASN A 323 -10.55 19.44 -16.36
CA ASN A 323 -10.04 18.08 -16.38
C ASN A 323 -9.05 17.81 -15.22
N TRP A 324 -9.54 17.24 -14.13
CA TRP A 324 -8.77 16.97 -12.92
C TRP A 324 -7.68 15.93 -13.12
N SER A 325 -7.89 14.92 -13.98
CA SER A 325 -6.91 13.88 -14.27
C SER A 325 -5.57 14.45 -14.80
N SER A 326 -5.62 15.47 -15.66
CA SER A 326 -4.40 16.10 -16.20
C SER A 326 -3.62 16.84 -15.11
N TYR A 327 -4.33 17.51 -14.19
CA TYR A 327 -3.70 18.15 -13.04
C TYR A 327 -3.11 17.13 -12.10
N ALA A 328 -3.84 16.05 -11.77
CA ALA A 328 -3.35 14.99 -10.91
C ALA A 328 -2.00 14.45 -11.39
N LEU A 329 -1.90 14.13 -12.69
CA LEU A 329 -0.67 13.66 -13.31
C LEU A 329 0.48 14.68 -13.18
N ILE A 330 0.21 15.96 -13.48
CA ILE A 330 1.23 17.03 -13.37
C ILE A 330 1.62 17.28 -11.92
N TRP A 331 0.68 17.17 -10.98
CA TRP A 331 0.91 17.30 -9.54
C TRP A 331 1.73 16.15 -8.98
N GLY A 332 1.79 15.02 -9.68
CA GLY A 332 2.56 13.83 -9.30
C GLY A 332 1.71 12.71 -8.70
N CYS A 333 0.38 12.81 -8.72
CA CYS A 333 -0.52 11.70 -8.41
C CYS A 333 -0.62 10.81 -9.64
N LEU A 334 -0.12 9.58 -9.58
CA LEU A 334 0.01 8.69 -10.74
C LEU A 334 -1.13 7.69 -10.84
N LEU A 335 -1.54 7.36 -12.05
CA LEU A 335 -2.68 6.48 -12.36
C LEU A 335 -2.32 5.00 -12.23
N THR A 336 -3.20 4.19 -11.64
CA THR A 336 -3.05 2.71 -11.56
C THR A 336 -2.92 2.05 -12.92
N MET A 337 -3.63 2.56 -13.94
CA MET A 337 -3.55 2.09 -15.32
C MET A 337 -2.12 2.07 -15.88
N PHE A 338 -1.22 2.96 -15.41
CA PHE A 338 0.18 2.91 -15.84
C PHE A 338 0.91 1.65 -15.39
N ILE A 339 0.46 1.00 -14.31
CA ILE A 339 0.97 -0.31 -13.89
C ILE A 339 0.26 -1.42 -14.65
N ASP A 340 -1.08 -1.37 -14.68
CA ASP A 340 -1.92 -2.45 -15.20
C ASP A 340 -1.56 -2.80 -16.65
N LEU A 341 -1.29 -1.79 -17.49
CA LEU A 341 -0.90 -2.00 -18.89
C LEU A 341 0.38 -2.85 -19.05
N PHE A 342 1.36 -2.74 -18.14
CA PHE A 342 2.56 -3.56 -18.19
C PHE A 342 2.37 -4.91 -17.51
N VAL A 343 1.49 -4.98 -16.50
CA VAL A 343 1.13 -6.25 -15.85
C VAL A 343 0.37 -7.16 -16.82
N GLU A 344 -0.46 -6.61 -17.71
CA GLU A 344 -1.09 -7.35 -18.82
C GLU A 344 -0.02 -8.03 -19.73
N LEU A 345 1.16 -7.43 -19.87
CA LEU A 345 2.31 -7.99 -20.59
C LEU A 345 3.20 -8.90 -19.71
N SER A 346 2.69 -9.38 -18.59
CA SER A 346 3.42 -10.22 -17.61
C SER A 346 4.67 -9.55 -17.02
N ILE A 347 4.79 -8.22 -17.08
CA ILE A 347 5.89 -7.50 -16.45
C ILE A 347 5.61 -7.33 -14.95
N PRO A 348 6.53 -7.73 -14.06
CA PRO A 348 6.32 -7.60 -12.62
C PRO A 348 6.14 -6.13 -12.19
N ARG A 349 5.13 -5.86 -11.34
CA ARG A 349 4.84 -4.53 -10.78
C ARG A 349 6.08 -3.77 -10.27
N PRO A 350 7.04 -4.37 -9.51
CA PRO A 350 8.22 -3.65 -9.07
C PRO A 350 9.12 -3.14 -10.20
N SER A 351 9.20 -3.89 -11.31
CA SER A 351 9.92 -3.48 -12.51
C SER A 351 9.21 -2.34 -13.21
N THR A 352 7.89 -2.45 -13.37
CA THR A 352 7.04 -1.39 -13.95
C THR A 352 7.13 -0.09 -13.17
N MET A 353 7.09 -0.15 -11.83
CA MET A 353 7.23 1.02 -10.97
C MET A 353 8.54 1.78 -11.22
N LYS A 354 9.66 1.07 -11.44
CA LYS A 354 10.95 1.69 -11.80
C LYS A 354 10.88 2.40 -13.15
N VAL A 355 10.28 1.76 -14.15
CA VAL A 355 10.11 2.33 -15.50
C VAL A 355 9.26 3.60 -15.45
N VAL A 356 8.07 3.52 -14.87
CA VAL A 356 7.14 4.66 -14.78
C VAL A 356 7.75 5.79 -13.94
N ALA A 357 8.43 5.47 -12.83
CA ALA A 357 9.10 6.47 -12.01
C ALA A 357 10.23 7.20 -12.76
N ALA A 358 11.00 6.49 -13.60
CA ALA A 358 12.04 7.09 -14.43
C ALA A 358 11.46 8.04 -15.48
N ILE A 359 10.38 7.64 -16.17
CA ILE A 359 9.67 8.49 -17.14
C ILE A 359 9.11 9.72 -16.45
N HIS A 360 8.46 9.56 -15.29
CA HIS A 360 7.89 10.68 -14.54
C HIS A 360 8.97 11.63 -14.02
N ASN A 361 10.11 11.12 -13.52
CA ASN A 361 11.23 11.97 -13.13
C ASN A 361 11.76 12.80 -14.30
N ASN A 362 11.87 12.22 -15.51
CA ASN A 362 12.25 12.95 -16.72
C ASN A 362 11.24 14.07 -17.04
N PHE A 363 9.94 13.77 -16.94
CA PHE A 363 8.88 14.77 -17.08
C PHE A 363 9.03 15.91 -16.08
N ILE A 364 9.22 15.63 -14.79
CA ILE A 364 9.43 16.66 -13.77
C ILE A 364 10.68 17.48 -14.06
N GLN A 365 11.75 16.85 -14.56
CA GLN A 365 12.96 17.56 -14.95
C GLN A 365 12.70 18.54 -16.10
N LYS A 366 11.94 18.13 -17.13
CA LYS A 366 11.53 19.00 -18.24
C LYS A 366 10.61 20.12 -17.77
N LEU A 367 9.61 19.82 -16.94
CA LEU A 367 8.73 20.80 -16.31
C LEU A 367 9.54 21.86 -15.53
N ARG A 368 10.53 21.41 -14.74
CA ARG A 368 11.40 22.32 -14.00
C ARG A 368 12.22 23.21 -14.93
N LYS A 369 12.88 22.61 -15.94
CA LYS A 369 13.80 23.34 -16.83
C LYS A 369 13.07 24.33 -17.74
N CYS A 370 11.99 23.89 -18.38
CA CYS A 370 11.33 24.65 -19.44
C CYS A 370 10.25 25.60 -18.93
N ILE A 371 9.63 25.31 -17.78
CA ILE A 371 8.53 26.11 -17.23
C ILE A 371 8.95 26.81 -15.93
N TRP A 372 9.35 26.03 -14.92
CA TRP A 372 9.59 26.60 -13.59
C TRP A 372 10.78 27.57 -13.55
N ASN A 373 11.89 27.23 -14.19
CA ASN A 373 13.08 28.08 -14.20
C ASN A 373 12.82 29.40 -14.96
N LEU A 374 12.16 29.34 -16.11
CA LEU A 374 11.80 30.53 -16.89
C LEU A 374 10.85 31.44 -16.10
N ARG A 375 9.82 30.85 -15.47
CA ARG A 375 8.92 31.58 -14.57
C ARG A 375 9.69 32.23 -13.42
N THR A 376 10.64 31.52 -12.84
CA THR A 376 11.45 32.04 -11.72
C THR A 376 12.33 33.20 -12.17
N TYR A 377 12.89 33.13 -13.39
CA TYR A 377 13.64 34.22 -14.00
C TYR A 377 12.77 35.46 -14.22
N ASP A 378 11.58 35.31 -14.82
CA ASP A 378 10.63 36.42 -15.03
C ASP A 378 10.24 37.07 -13.70
N LYS A 379 10.01 36.25 -12.67
CA LYS A 379 9.71 36.70 -11.32
C LYS A 379 10.88 37.50 -10.72
N SER A 380 12.10 36.99 -10.79
CA SER A 380 13.29 37.67 -10.25
C SER A 380 13.50 39.02 -10.93
N LYS A 381 13.40 39.09 -12.27
CA LYS A 381 13.52 40.35 -13.01
C LYS A 381 12.48 41.37 -12.55
N TRP A 382 11.26 40.93 -12.28
CA TRP A 382 10.22 41.81 -11.75
C TRP A 382 10.51 42.23 -10.30
N GLU A 383 10.99 41.32 -9.44
CA GLU A 383 11.38 41.65 -8.06
C GLU A 383 12.49 42.70 -8.04
N ASP A 384 13.46 42.63 -8.95
CA ASP A 384 14.54 43.61 -9.07
C ASP A 384 14.00 45.00 -9.44
N VAL A 385 13.07 45.08 -10.41
CA VAL A 385 12.40 46.34 -10.79
C VAL A 385 11.59 46.94 -9.63
N MET A 386 11.01 46.09 -8.78
CA MET A 386 10.24 46.51 -7.61
C MET A 386 11.09 46.71 -6.34
N ASN A 387 12.42 46.61 -6.45
CA ASN A 387 13.37 46.70 -5.33
C ASN A 387 13.11 45.68 -4.20
N ILE A 388 12.56 44.51 -4.52
CA ILE A 388 12.29 43.42 -3.56
C ILE A 388 13.55 42.57 -3.41
N THR A 389 14.46 43.01 -2.54
CA THR A 389 15.76 42.36 -2.30
C THR A 389 15.65 41.08 -1.47
N LEU A 390 16.68 40.23 -1.52
CA LEU A 390 16.78 39.03 -0.66
C LEU A 390 16.71 39.39 0.84
N LYS A 391 17.36 40.48 1.25
CA LYS A 391 17.31 40.99 2.63
C LYS A 391 15.88 41.30 3.08
N LEU A 392 15.06 41.90 2.21
CA LEU A 392 13.65 42.14 2.50
C LEU A 392 12.85 40.84 2.62
N LYS A 393 13.19 39.80 1.85
CA LYS A 393 12.49 38.50 1.91
C LYS A 393 12.82 37.70 3.18
N THR A 394 14.04 37.80 3.70
CA THR A 394 14.50 37.04 4.87
C THR A 394 14.28 37.77 6.20
N THR A 395 14.10 39.08 6.18
CA THR A 395 13.82 39.86 7.40
C THR A 395 12.39 39.63 7.89
N PRO A 396 12.17 39.49 9.21
CA PRO A 396 10.84 39.38 9.80
C PRO A 396 9.94 40.52 9.35
N ARG A 397 8.62 40.26 9.26
CA ARG A 397 7.66 41.31 8.93
C ARG A 397 7.69 42.34 10.07
N PRO A 398 7.78 43.65 9.78
CA PRO A 398 7.68 44.67 10.81
C PRO A 398 6.38 44.51 11.61
N SER A 399 6.49 44.46 12.95
CA SER A 399 5.35 44.31 13.87
C SER A 399 4.33 45.43 13.78
N ASN A 400 4.75 46.59 13.28
CA ASN A 400 3.93 47.80 13.19
C ASN A 400 3.02 47.81 11.95
N LEU A 401 3.13 46.81 11.07
CA LEU A 401 2.23 46.67 9.92
C LEU A 401 0.94 45.98 10.34
N PRO A 402 -0.23 46.44 9.87
CA PRO A 402 -1.51 45.80 10.18
C PRO A 402 -1.49 44.33 9.77
N ALA A 403 -2.18 43.47 10.52
CA ALA A 403 -2.37 42.07 10.14
C ALA A 403 -2.95 41.99 8.72
N THR A 404 -2.47 41.03 7.93
CA THR A 404 -2.91 40.90 6.55
C THR A 404 -4.36 40.44 6.46
N SER A 405 -5.17 41.23 5.76
CA SER A 405 -6.55 40.90 5.38
C SER A 405 -6.65 40.16 4.05
N TYR A 406 -5.53 39.74 3.47
CA TYR A 406 -5.49 39.08 2.16
C TYR A 406 -6.20 37.72 2.23
N VAL A 407 -7.25 37.60 1.44
CA VAL A 407 -7.95 36.33 1.22
C VAL A 407 -7.29 35.64 0.03
N PRO A 408 -6.72 34.43 0.21
CA PRO A 408 -6.08 33.71 -0.88
C PRO A 408 -7.06 33.46 -2.03
N TYR A 409 -6.64 33.79 -3.24
CA TYR A 409 -7.30 33.39 -4.47
C TYR A 409 -7.02 31.90 -4.75
N SER A 410 -8.04 31.21 -5.25
CA SER A 410 -7.91 29.84 -5.73
C SER A 410 -8.67 29.71 -7.05
N SER A 411 -7.98 29.30 -8.12
CA SER A 411 -8.62 28.91 -9.37
C SER A 411 -9.36 27.58 -9.25
N LEU A 412 -9.15 26.82 -8.17
CA LEU A 412 -9.91 25.61 -7.91
C LEU A 412 -11.36 26.02 -7.62
N PRO A 413 -12.36 25.55 -8.38
CA PRO A 413 -13.74 25.73 -7.97
C PRO A 413 -13.90 25.13 -6.56
N PRO A 414 -14.62 25.80 -5.64
CA PRO A 414 -14.94 25.20 -4.36
C PRO A 414 -15.59 23.83 -4.64
N PRO A 415 -15.24 22.77 -3.91
CA PRO A 415 -15.87 21.47 -4.10
C PRO A 415 -17.39 21.66 -4.04
N THR A 416 -18.07 21.53 -5.18
CA THR A 416 -19.52 21.78 -5.28
C THR A 416 -20.32 20.71 -4.55
N HIS A 417 -19.66 19.57 -4.26
CA HIS A 417 -20.13 18.62 -3.29
C HIS A 417 -19.39 18.88 -1.98
N LEU A 418 -20.15 19.11 -0.90
CA LEU A 418 -19.73 18.69 0.42
C LEU A 418 -19.35 17.22 0.27
N VAL A 419 -18.07 16.95 0.07
CA VAL A 419 -17.52 15.62 0.27
C VAL A 419 -17.57 15.47 1.77
N THR A 420 -18.75 15.10 2.28
CA THR A 420 -18.77 14.18 3.40
C THR A 420 -17.82 13.10 2.96
N SER A 421 -16.66 13.01 3.62
CA SER A 421 -15.98 11.73 3.80
C SER A 421 -17.12 10.73 3.83
N ARG A 422 -17.28 9.91 2.78
CA ARG A 422 -18.08 8.72 2.99
C ARG A 422 -17.29 8.08 4.10
N ASP A 423 -17.77 8.21 5.33
CA ASP A 423 -17.41 7.35 6.42
C ASP A 423 -18.00 6.01 6.00
N SER A 424 -17.48 5.42 4.92
CA SER A 424 -17.90 4.11 4.52
C SER A 424 -17.40 3.25 5.65
N GLU A 425 -18.33 2.51 6.23
CA GLU A 425 -18.14 1.50 7.27
C GLU A 425 -17.11 0.42 6.88
N ALA A 426 -16.44 0.55 5.73
CA ALA A 426 -15.37 -0.30 5.24
C ALA A 426 -14.07 -0.01 5.98
N ASP A 427 -13.96 -0.51 7.19
CA ASP A 427 -12.71 -0.59 7.92
C ASP A 427 -11.65 -1.36 7.11
N TRP A 428 -10.66 -0.64 6.55
CA TRP A 428 -9.65 -1.27 5.70
C TRP A 428 -8.83 -2.32 6.44
N ILE A 429 -8.57 -2.14 7.75
CA ILE A 429 -7.78 -3.10 8.53
C ILE A 429 -8.58 -4.39 8.60
N ARG A 430 -9.86 -4.29 8.91
CA ARG A 430 -10.80 -5.40 8.89
C ARG A 430 -10.88 -6.06 7.52
N ASN A 431 -10.98 -5.30 6.43
CA ASN A 431 -11.00 -5.85 5.07
C ASN A 431 -9.67 -6.52 4.69
N SER A 432 -8.54 -5.99 5.15
CA SER A 432 -7.23 -6.62 4.97
C SER A 432 -7.15 -7.94 5.72
N MET A 433 -7.71 -8.00 6.93
CA MET A 433 -7.79 -9.22 7.73
C MET A 433 -8.75 -10.25 7.14
N ILE A 434 -9.92 -9.85 6.67
CA ILE A 434 -10.96 -10.78 6.21
C ILE A 434 -10.70 -11.22 4.76
N GLN A 435 -10.33 -10.28 3.89
CA GLN A 435 -10.30 -10.46 2.43
C GLN A 435 -8.88 -10.41 1.85
N GLY A 436 -7.86 -10.09 2.65
CA GLY A 436 -6.48 -9.94 2.16
C GLY A 436 -6.26 -8.68 1.31
N LEU A 437 -7.20 -7.73 1.32
CA LEU A 437 -7.14 -6.55 0.47
C LEU A 437 -6.16 -5.50 1.04
N PRO A 438 -5.35 -4.86 0.19
CA PRO A 438 -4.44 -3.80 0.62
C PRO A 438 -5.17 -2.45 0.76
N TRP A 439 -4.73 -1.63 1.72
CA TRP A 439 -5.40 -0.37 2.08
C TRP A 439 -5.49 0.65 0.93
N TYR A 440 -4.56 0.63 -0.03
CA TYR A 440 -4.54 1.61 -1.12
C TYR A 440 -5.73 1.47 -2.08
N LYS A 441 -6.47 0.36 -2.04
CA LYS A 441 -7.74 0.18 -2.78
C LYS A 441 -8.95 0.76 -2.05
N HIS A 442 -8.80 1.23 -0.81
CA HIS A 442 -9.90 1.60 0.09
C HIS A 442 -9.65 2.94 0.79
N LEU A 443 -9.53 4.02 0.01
CA LEU A 443 -9.46 5.38 0.58
C LEU A 443 -10.77 5.83 1.23
N SER A 444 -11.88 5.15 0.94
CA SER A 444 -13.22 5.57 1.36
C SER A 444 -13.64 5.07 2.75
N GLY A 445 -12.89 4.23 3.45
CA GLY A 445 -13.37 3.65 4.71
C GLY A 445 -12.29 3.61 5.78
N PHE A 446 -12.50 4.34 6.88
CA PHE A 446 -11.46 4.50 7.88
C PHE A 446 -11.96 4.39 9.33
N MET A 447 -11.59 3.24 9.91
CA MET A 447 -11.35 2.91 11.33
C MET A 447 -12.45 2.15 12.10
N GLY A 448 -12.10 0.95 12.55
CA GLY A 448 -12.52 0.30 13.80
C GLY A 448 -11.43 0.32 14.88
N ARG A 449 -11.66 -0.36 16.02
CA ARG A 449 -10.87 -0.25 17.26
C ARG A 449 -9.74 -1.31 17.33
N LEU A 450 -8.49 -0.88 17.52
CA LEU A 450 -7.35 -1.75 17.85
C LEU A 450 -7.15 -1.82 19.37
N THR A 451 -7.05 -3.02 19.92
CA THR A 451 -6.88 -3.24 21.37
C THR A 451 -5.83 -4.32 21.65
N VAL A 452 -5.08 -4.15 22.74
CA VAL A 452 -4.19 -5.20 23.27
C VAL A 452 -4.95 -5.92 24.38
N LEU A 453 -5.03 -7.25 24.31
CA LEU A 453 -5.67 -8.05 25.34
C LEU A 453 -4.61 -8.87 26.10
N LEU A 454 -4.75 -8.89 27.43
CA LEU A 454 -3.97 -9.73 28.35
C LEU A 454 -4.82 -10.93 28.76
N ASN A 455 -4.33 -12.14 28.54
CA ASN A 455 -4.97 -13.34 29.04
C ASN A 455 -4.43 -13.64 30.45
N ASN A 456 -5.23 -13.38 31.49
CA ASN A 456 -4.85 -13.63 32.88
C ASN A 456 -5.07 -15.09 33.25
N SER A 457 -4.15 -15.98 32.90
CA SER A 457 -4.17 -17.41 33.31
C SER A 457 -3.24 -17.74 34.50
N TYR A 458 -2.59 -16.74 35.11
CA TYR A 458 -1.65 -16.93 36.23
C TYR A 458 -2.17 -16.43 37.60
N SER A 459 -3.45 -16.65 37.89
CA SER A 459 -3.99 -16.36 39.23
C SER A 459 -4.98 -17.44 39.66
N ASN A 460 -4.46 -18.58 40.15
CA ASN A 460 -5.10 -19.42 41.17
C ASN A 460 -4.18 -20.58 41.61
N SER A 461 -3.13 -20.25 42.37
CA SER A 461 -2.38 -21.25 43.15
C SER A 461 -1.63 -20.59 44.32
N SER A 462 -2.35 -19.96 45.24
CA SER A 462 -1.89 -19.77 46.63
C SER A 462 -2.97 -19.13 47.51
N SER A 463 -3.81 -19.97 48.12
CA SER A 463 -4.48 -19.63 49.39
C SER A 463 -4.99 -20.90 50.10
N ARG A 464 -4.04 -21.70 50.59
CA ARG A 464 -4.14 -22.41 51.87
C ARG A 464 -3.09 -21.68 52.74
N THR A 465 -3.32 -21.19 53.95
CA THR A 465 -4.15 -21.64 55.09
C THR A 465 -4.08 -20.59 56.21
N SER A 466 -4.93 -20.76 57.23
CA SER A 466 -4.98 -20.17 58.59
C SER A 466 -6.06 -19.08 58.79
N SER A 467 -6.93 -19.10 59.80
CA SER A 467 -7.21 -20.06 60.90
C SER A 467 -8.36 -19.51 61.77
N LEU A 468 -9.04 -20.41 62.53
CA LEU A 468 -9.89 -20.18 63.72
C LEU A 468 -11.28 -19.56 63.42
N THR A 469 -12.42 -20.09 63.85
CA THR A 469 -12.84 -21.15 64.81
C THR A 469 -13.82 -22.12 64.16
#